data_AF-A0A355WIE4-F1
#
_entry.id   AF-A0A355WIE4-F1
#
_cell.length_a   1.000
_cell.length_b   1.000
_cell.length_c   1.000
_cell.angle_alpha   90.00
_cell.angle_beta   90.00
_cell.angle_gamma   90.00
#
_symmetry.space_group_name_H-M   'P 1'
#
loop_
_entity.id
_entity.type
_entity.pdbx_description
1 polymer ?
#
loop_
_entity_poly.entity_id
_entity_poly.type
_entity_poly.pdbx_seq_one_letter_code
_entity_poly.pdbx_strand_id
1 'polypeptide(L)'
;MQQKSTKQLLLPYTLIALVLVAWFGNFLYALGSPLGGLKQYSPALVAGAMIAYVLIHGAARYGPALIQEFILVVFAISWTFETVSIVTGIPFGNYHYTDQMAPFLGHVPVFVLPAYGIMGYASWSL
;
A
#
# COMPACT_ATOMS: atom_id res chain seq x y z
N MET A 1 -26.32 7.65 -26.74
CA MET A 1 -25.02 7.15 -26.22
C MET A 1 -24.33 8.30 -25.52
N GLN A 2 -24.11 8.24 -24.21
CA GLN A 2 -23.42 9.30 -23.47
C GLN A 2 -21.91 9.16 -23.73
N GLN A 3 -21.28 10.19 -24.31
CA GLN A 3 -19.86 10.17 -24.64
C GLN A 3 -19.04 10.19 -23.35
N LYS A 4 -18.21 9.16 -23.11
CA LYS A 4 -17.31 9.11 -21.96
C LYS A 4 -16.24 10.18 -22.09
N SER A 5 -15.86 10.80 -20.97
CA SER A 5 -14.77 11.78 -20.98
C SER A 5 -13.42 11.10 -21.26
N THR A 6 -12.44 11.84 -21.80
CA THR A 6 -11.07 11.33 -22.04
C THR A 6 -10.47 10.72 -20.77
N LYS A 7 -10.74 11.30 -19.60
CA LYS A 7 -10.31 10.76 -18.30
C LYS A 7 -10.89 9.36 -18.03
N GLN A 8 -12.17 9.16 -18.34
CA GLN A 8 -12.84 7.86 -18.17
C GLN A 8 -12.32 6.81 -19.17
N LEU A 9 -11.89 7.24 -20.36
CA LEU A 9 -11.28 6.35 -21.36
C LEU A 9 -9.85 5.94 -20.97
N LEU A 10 -9.08 6.85 -20.37
CA LEU A 10 -7.68 6.60 -19.99
C LEU A 10 -7.53 5.82 -18.67
N LEU A 11 -8.50 5.93 -17.76
CA LEU A 11 -8.47 5.29 -16.44
C LEU A 11 -8.02 3.82 -16.45
N PRO A 12 -8.62 2.89 -17.24
CA PRO A 12 -8.18 1.49 -17.23
C PRO A 12 -6.72 1.32 -17.63
N TYR A 13 -6.22 2.09 -18.59
CA TYR A 13 -4.81 2.05 -19.01
C TYR A 13 -3.89 2.56 -17.92
N THR A 14 -4.28 3.63 -17.21
CA THR A 14 -3.54 4.12 -16.04
C THR A 14 -3.46 3.06 -14.95
N LEU A 15 -4.57 2.38 -14.64
CA LEU A 15 -4.60 1.32 -13.63
C LEU A 15 -3.75 0.12 -14.02
N ILE A 16 -3.82 -0.32 -15.28
CA ILE A 16 -2.96 -1.39 -15.82
C ILE A 16 -1.49 -0.98 -15.75
N ALA A 17 -1.14 0.25 -16.14
CA ALA A 17 0.23 0.74 -16.07
C ALA A 17 0.78 0.71 -14.64
N LEU A 18 -0.01 1.12 -13.64
CA LEU A 18 0.41 1.05 -12.23
C LEU A 18 0.65 -0.39 -11.76
N VAL A 19 -0.20 -1.33 -12.18
CA VAL A 19 0.03 -2.76 -11.93
C VAL A 19 1.32 -3.24 -12.58
N LEU A 20 1.56 -2.88 -13.85
CA LEU A 20 2.79 -3.24 -14.55
C LEU A 20 4.04 -2.63 -13.89
N VAL A 21 3.97 -1.40 -13.38
CA VAL A 21 5.06 -0.78 -12.61
C VAL A 21 5.34 -1.56 -11.31
N ALA A 22 4.30 -1.99 -10.61
CA ALA A 22 4.48 -2.83 -9.42
C ALA A 22 5.11 -4.20 -9.76
N TRP A 23 4.65 -4.85 -10.83
CA TRP A 23 5.27 -6.10 -11.32
C TRP A 23 6.72 -5.89 -11.74
N PHE A 24 7.03 -4.78 -12.40
CA PHE A 24 8.39 -4.42 -12.77
C PHE A 24 9.27 -4.17 -11.54
N GLY A 25 8.74 -3.52 -10.50
CA GLY A 25 9.42 -3.41 -9.21
C GLY A 25 9.76 -4.77 -8.60
N ASN A 26 8.80 -5.70 -8.57
CA ASN A 26 9.06 -7.08 -8.11
C ASN A 26 10.09 -7.81 -8.98
N PHE A 27 10.08 -7.59 -10.30
CA PHE A 27 11.10 -8.12 -11.21
C PHE A 27 12.50 -7.58 -10.87
N LEU A 28 12.64 -6.27 -10.64
CA LEU A 28 13.91 -5.67 -10.20
C LEU A 28 14.36 -6.21 -8.84
N TYR A 29 13.43 -6.42 -7.91
CA TYR A 29 13.72 -7.04 -6.62
C TYR A 29 14.30 -8.45 -6.77
N ALA A 30 13.72 -9.25 -7.67
CA ALA A 30 14.14 -10.62 -7.95
C ALA A 30 15.54 -10.70 -8.57
N LEU A 31 15.95 -9.71 -9.36
CA LEU A 31 17.29 -9.61 -9.95
C LEU A 31 18.35 -9.07 -8.98
N GLY A 32 17.95 -8.45 -7.87
CA GLY A 32 18.89 -7.82 -6.94
C GLY A 32 19.67 -8.81 -6.07
N SER A 33 20.92 -8.50 -5.76
CA SER A 33 21.71 -9.21 -4.75
C SER A 33 21.26 -8.84 -3.32
N PRO A 34 21.51 -9.71 -2.31
CA PRO A 34 21.35 -9.33 -0.92
C PRO A 34 22.14 -8.05 -0.60
N LEU A 35 21.50 -7.10 0.10
CA LEU A 35 22.03 -5.76 0.40
C LEU A 35 22.32 -4.87 -0.82
N GLY A 36 21.94 -5.30 -2.03
CA GLY A 36 22.08 -4.51 -3.26
C GLY A 36 20.98 -3.46 -3.41
N GLY A 37 21.30 -2.36 -4.08
CA GLY A 37 20.38 -1.23 -4.28
C GLY A 37 19.06 -1.63 -4.95
N LEU A 38 19.06 -2.61 -5.87
CA LEU A 38 17.82 -3.09 -6.47
C LEU A 38 16.85 -3.66 -5.43
N LYS A 39 17.32 -4.49 -4.48
CA LYS A 39 16.46 -4.99 -3.39
C LYS A 39 16.06 -3.91 -2.39
N GLN A 40 16.92 -2.91 -2.18
CA GLN A 40 16.65 -1.81 -1.26
C GLN A 40 15.55 -0.87 -1.78
N TYR A 41 15.59 -0.51 -3.07
CA TYR A 41 14.72 0.54 -3.61
C TYR A 41 13.50 0.02 -4.38
N SER A 42 13.54 -1.19 -4.93
CA SER A 42 12.40 -1.74 -5.66
C SER A 42 11.11 -1.86 -4.83
N PRO A 43 11.12 -2.17 -3.51
CA PRO A 43 9.88 -2.19 -2.73
C PRO A 43 9.18 -0.83 -2.67
N ALA A 44 9.93 0.27 -2.69
CA ALA A 44 9.36 1.61 -2.72
C ALA A 44 8.64 1.89 -4.05
N LEU A 45 9.17 1.39 -5.17
CA LEU A 45 8.51 1.47 -6.48
C LEU A 45 7.19 0.68 -6.48
N VAL A 46 7.20 -0.53 -5.92
CA VAL A 46 5.99 -1.37 -5.77
C VAL A 46 4.95 -0.66 -4.91
N ALA A 47 5.35 -0.22 -3.70
CA ALA A 47 4.47 0.45 -2.76
C ALA A 47 3.88 1.73 -3.36
N GLY A 48 4.70 2.57 -3.99
CA GLY A 48 4.24 3.81 -4.63
C GLY A 48 3.20 3.56 -5.72
N ALA A 49 3.44 2.56 -6.59
CA ALA A 49 2.50 2.20 -7.63
C ALA A 49 1.18 1.66 -7.07
N MET A 50 1.22 0.84 -6.01
CA MET A 50 0.02 0.28 -5.38
C MET A 50 -0.76 1.32 -4.57
N ILE A 51 -0.09 2.24 -3.87
CA ILE A 51 -0.75 3.38 -3.22
C ILE A 51 -1.48 4.23 -4.25
N ALA A 52 -0.81 4.56 -5.36
CA ALA A 52 -1.44 5.31 -6.46
C ALA A 52 -2.64 4.55 -7.04
N TYR A 53 -2.53 3.22 -7.19
CA TYR A 53 -3.65 2.39 -7.66
C TYR A 53 -4.85 2.50 -6.71
N VAL A 54 -4.66 2.31 -5.41
CA VAL A 54 -5.73 2.40 -4.41
C VAL A 54 -6.41 3.76 -4.46
N LEU A 55 -5.65 4.84 -4.48
CA LEU A 55 -6.19 6.20 -4.51
C LEU A 55 -6.97 6.48 -5.79
N ILE A 56 -6.43 6.11 -6.96
CA ILE A 56 -7.05 6.40 -8.26
C ILE A 56 -8.25 5.48 -8.51
N HIS A 57 -8.08 4.17 -8.35
CA HIS A 57 -9.15 3.20 -8.52
C HIS A 57 -10.27 3.46 -7.52
N GLY A 58 -9.91 3.65 -6.25
CA GLY A 58 -10.86 3.89 -5.18
C GLY A 58 -11.66 5.18 -5.39
N ALA A 59 -10.98 6.30 -5.68
CA ALA A 59 -11.67 7.56 -5.87
C ALA A 59 -12.59 7.52 -7.09
N ALA A 60 -12.20 6.81 -8.15
CA ALA A 60 -13.04 6.61 -9.33
C ALA A 60 -14.25 5.71 -9.07
N ARG A 61 -14.11 4.70 -8.20
CA ARG A 61 -15.16 3.70 -7.93
C ARG A 61 -16.15 4.12 -6.85
N TYR A 62 -15.64 4.68 -5.75
CA TYR A 62 -16.41 4.98 -4.54
C TYR A 62 -16.49 6.48 -4.24
N GLY A 63 -15.68 7.30 -4.93
CA GLY A 63 -15.55 8.72 -4.64
C GLY A 63 -14.43 9.01 -3.63
N PRO A 64 -13.81 10.20 -3.68
CA PRO A 64 -12.65 10.53 -2.86
C PRO A 64 -12.95 10.58 -1.35
N ALA A 65 -14.15 11.01 -0.97
CA ALA A 65 -14.54 11.10 0.44
C ALA A 65 -14.56 9.71 1.12
N LEU A 66 -15.18 8.71 0.48
CA LEU A 66 -15.22 7.35 1.01
C LEU A 66 -13.84 6.69 1.03
N ILE A 67 -12.95 7.00 0.08
CA ILE A 67 -11.57 6.50 0.13
C ILE A 67 -10.77 7.12 1.26
N GLN A 68 -10.97 8.41 1.53
CA GLN A 68 -10.35 9.05 2.68
C GLN A 68 -10.83 8.41 3.99
N GLU A 69 -12.14 8.19 4.15
CA GLU A 69 -12.70 7.49 5.30
C GLU A 69 -12.14 6.07 5.43
N PHE A 70 -12.08 5.32 4.34
CA PHE A 70 -11.49 3.98 4.30
C PHE A 70 -10.04 3.99 4.80
N ILE A 71 -9.20 4.89 4.28
CA ILE A 71 -7.78 4.98 4.68
C ILE A 71 -7.67 5.31 6.17
N LEU A 72 -8.44 6.27 6.66
CA LEU A 72 -8.41 6.68 8.08
C LEU A 72 -8.81 5.52 9.00
N VAL A 73 -9.87 4.80 8.66
CA VAL A 73 -10.33 3.65 9.44
C VAL A 73 -9.30 2.52 9.44
N VAL A 74 -8.77 2.16 8.26
CA VAL A 74 -7.76 1.10 8.16
C VAL A 74 -6.49 1.49 8.91
N PHE A 75 -6.05 2.75 8.81
CA PHE A 75 -4.85 3.21 9.51
C PHE A 75 -5.04 3.18 11.03
N ALA A 76 -6.19 3.63 11.53
CA ALA A 76 -6.49 3.60 12.96
C ALA A 76 -6.54 2.17 13.51
N ILE A 77 -7.24 1.27 12.82
CA ILE A 77 -7.36 -0.13 13.21
C ILE A 77 -6.01 -0.83 13.14
N SER A 78 -5.32 -0.77 11.99
CA SER A 78 -4.02 -1.44 11.82
C SER A 78 -2.97 -0.94 12.80
N TRP A 79 -2.85 0.37 13.00
CA TRP A 79 -1.92 0.93 13.99
C TRP A 79 -2.23 0.44 15.40
N THR A 80 -3.51 0.35 15.77
CA THR A 80 -3.94 -0.14 17.09
C THR A 80 -3.57 -1.61 17.27
N PHE A 81 -3.90 -2.47 16.31
CA PHE A 81 -3.58 -3.90 16.39
C PHE A 81 -2.07 -4.17 16.37
N GLU A 82 -1.31 -3.44 15.55
CA GLU A 82 0.16 -3.49 15.57
C GLU A 82 0.72 -3.07 16.92
N THR A 83 0.24 -1.96 17.48
CA THR A 83 0.69 -1.46 18.79
C THR A 83 0.36 -2.47 19.90
N VAL A 84 -0.87 -2.99 19.92
CA VAL A 84 -1.29 -4.01 20.88
C VAL A 84 -0.42 -5.26 20.72
N SER A 85 -0.12 -5.69 19.50
CA SER A 85 0.70 -6.88 19.27
C SER A 85 2.14 -6.69 19.73
N ILE A 86 2.74 -5.53 19.49
CA ILE A 86 4.11 -5.24 19.93
C ILE A 86 4.20 -5.22 21.46
N VAL A 87 3.18 -4.68 22.14
CA VAL A 87 3.17 -4.52 23.60
C VAL A 87 2.76 -5.80 24.33
N THR A 88 1.82 -6.57 23.76
CA THR A 88 1.18 -7.70 24.46
C THR A 88 1.50 -9.07 23.86
N GLY A 89 2.03 -9.13 22.64
CA GLY A 89 2.24 -10.36 21.89
C GLY A 89 0.98 -10.90 21.20
N ILE A 90 -0.18 -10.22 21.28
CA ILE A 90 -1.44 -10.63 20.64
C ILE A 90 -1.91 -9.51 19.70
N PRO A 91 -2.37 -9.79 18.47
CA PRO A 91 -2.64 -11.11 17.90
C PRO A 91 -1.50 -11.73 17.07
N PHE A 92 -0.44 -11.00 16.75
CA PHE A 92 0.57 -11.44 15.77
C PHE A 92 1.78 -12.15 16.40
N GLY A 93 1.82 -12.30 17.72
CA GLY A 93 2.95 -12.88 18.45
C GLY A 93 3.93 -11.83 18.96
N ASN A 94 5.00 -12.29 19.60
CA ASN A 94 6.09 -11.45 20.09
C ASN A 94 7.08 -11.16 18.96
N TYR A 95 7.11 -9.93 18.46
CA TYR A 95 8.08 -9.43 17.50
C TYR A 95 8.45 -7.99 17.81
N HIS A 96 9.60 -7.57 17.29
CA HIS A 96 10.05 -6.18 17.39
C HIS A 96 10.60 -5.72 16.04
N TYR A 97 10.21 -4.52 15.65
CA TYR A 97 10.80 -3.85 14.50
C TYR A 97 12.20 -3.35 14.84
N THR A 98 13.10 -3.39 13.87
CA THR A 98 14.46 -2.89 14.02
C THR A 98 14.54 -1.42 13.66
N ASP A 99 15.50 -0.68 14.22
CA ASP A 99 15.68 0.75 13.95
C ASP A 99 15.93 1.07 12.47
N GLN A 100 16.36 0.08 11.68
CA GLN A 100 16.51 0.20 10.23
C GLN A 100 15.18 0.44 9.49
N MET A 101 14.06 0.20 10.16
CA MET A 101 12.70 0.42 9.66
C MET A 101 12.13 1.79 10.00
N ALA A 102 12.94 2.70 10.55
CA ALA A 102 12.54 4.08 10.74
C ALA A 102 12.09 4.75 9.41
N PRO A 103 11.17 5.73 9.46
CA PRO A 103 10.61 6.33 10.66
C PRO A 103 9.42 5.54 11.24
N PHE A 104 9.12 5.81 12.52
CA PHE A 104 8.06 5.16 13.28
C PHE A 104 6.94 6.13 13.68
N LEU A 105 5.72 5.60 13.77
CA LEU A 105 4.60 6.20 14.50
C LEU A 105 4.37 5.37 15.78
N GLY A 106 4.86 5.87 16.92
CA GLY A 106 4.95 5.05 18.13
C GLY A 106 5.95 3.91 17.93
N HIS A 107 5.51 2.66 18.03
CA HIS A 107 6.34 1.47 17.80
C HIS A 107 6.22 0.88 16.39
N VAL A 108 5.38 1.46 15.54
CA VAL A 108 5.02 0.89 14.23
C VAL A 108 5.69 1.69 13.11
N PRO A 109 6.47 1.05 12.21
CA PRO A 109 7.05 1.72 11.04
C PRO A 109 5.97 2.38 10.18
N VAL A 110 6.19 3.60 9.71
CA VAL A 110 5.15 4.37 9.01
C VAL A 110 4.64 3.70 7.74
N PHE A 111 5.47 2.88 7.09
CA PHE A 111 5.13 2.18 5.86
C PHE A 111 4.22 0.94 6.08
N VAL A 112 4.04 0.49 7.32
CA VAL A 112 3.14 -0.62 7.65
C VAL A 112 1.67 -0.21 7.42
N LEU A 113 1.29 1.03 7.72
CA LEU A 113 -0.10 1.49 7.56
C LEU A 113 -0.53 1.50 6.07
N PRO A 114 0.25 2.07 5.12
CA PRO A 114 -0.06 1.92 3.70
C PRO A 114 -0.12 0.47 3.23
N ALA A 115 0.70 -0.43 3.79
CA ALA A 115 0.66 -1.85 3.42
C ALA A 115 -0.68 -2.51 3.80
N TYR A 116 -1.18 -2.27 5.02
CA TYR A 116 -2.54 -2.68 5.40
C TYR A 116 -3.61 -2.00 4.54
N GLY A 117 -3.43 -0.72 4.20
CA GLY A 117 -4.31 0.01 3.29
C GLY A 117 -4.45 -0.65 1.92
N ILE A 118 -3.32 -1.04 1.31
CA ILE A 118 -3.31 -1.74 0.01
C ILE A 118 -4.02 -3.09 0.11
N MET A 119 -3.66 -3.91 1.10
CA MET A 119 -4.23 -5.25 1.25
C MET A 119 -5.70 -5.22 1.64
N GLY A 120 -6.10 -4.32 2.52
CA GLY A 120 -7.49 -4.11 2.89
C GLY A 120 -8.31 -3.65 1.69
N TYR A 121 -7.79 -2.72 0.89
CA TYR A 121 -8.50 -2.23 -0.30
C TYR A 121 -8.64 -3.32 -1.36
N ALA A 122 -7.58 -4.09 -1.61
CA ALA A 122 -7.63 -5.24 -2.51
C ALA A 122 -8.68 -6.26 -2.04
N SER A 123 -8.70 -6.58 -0.76
CA SER A 123 -9.67 -7.54 -0.19
C SER A 123 -11.12 -7.06 -0.28
N TRP A 124 -11.36 -5.75 -0.25
CA TRP A 124 -12.69 -5.16 -0.37
C TRP A 124 -13.17 -5.01 -1.83
N SER A 125 -12.23 -4.77 -2.76
CA SER A 125 -12.56 -4.37 -4.14
C SER A 125 -12.44 -5.50 -5.18
N LEU A 126 -11.88 -6.65 -4.80
CA LEU A 126 -11.88 -7.89 -5.58
C LEU A 126 -13.20 -8.65 -5.43
#